data_AF-A0A9Q0WDT9-F1
#
_entry.id   AF-A0A9Q0WDT9-F1
#
_cell.length_a   1.000
_cell.length_b   1.000
_cell.length_c   1.000
_cell.angle_alpha   90.00
_cell.angle_beta   90.00
_cell.angle_gamma   90.00
#
_symmetry.space_group_name_H-M   'P 1'
#
loop_
_entity.id
_entity.type
_entity.pdbx_description
1 polymer ?
#
loop_
_entity_poly.entity_id
_entity_poly.type
_entity_poly.pdbx_seq_one_letter_code
_entity_poly.pdbx_strand_id
1 'polypeptide(L)'
;MKIHVDERCQWNLVRKGVVEGKPIDRWAVLDFSSDDRYCPLNANNFIPKLIDRCLKLGIRMEEPLFYNPTSMRLFSNVDKLRELLETVNDQAYKICKGRLQFLLCVMSKKDPGYKYLKWISETKVGIVTQCCLSLSANKVNDQYLANLGLKINAKLGGSNAELGDRLPYFGDQNHVMFIGADVNHPAARNITSPSIAAVVGTTNWPAANRYAARVRPQVHRRENIVNFGDMCLELVEFYSRLNKVKPEKIVIFRDGVSEGQFDMVLNDELMDIKTAFRSINYTPTITLIVAQKRHHTRLFLADRGAIGNVSPGTVVDTKIVHPFEYDFYICSHFGSLGTSKPTHYHVLWDEHGLGSDQLQKLIYDMCFTFARCTKPVSLVPPVYYADLVAYRGRLYYEAVEGQSSSSSSSSSSKTSSSLSVAASFEERFCMLHEDLENIMYFV
;
A
#
# COMPACT_ATOMS: atom_id res chain seq x y z
N MET A 1 10.17 23.61 -2.37
CA MET A 1 11.47 23.68 -3.06
C MET A 1 11.52 22.57 -4.12
N LYS A 2 11.70 22.88 -5.42
CA LYS A 2 11.72 21.85 -6.48
C LYS A 2 12.95 20.94 -6.36
N ILE A 3 12.83 19.64 -6.65
CA ILE A 3 13.91 18.65 -6.58
C ILE A 3 14.41 18.32 -7.98
N HIS A 4 15.72 18.41 -8.20
CA HIS A 4 16.33 17.94 -9.45
C HIS A 4 16.50 16.43 -9.37
N VAL A 5 16.02 15.74 -10.39
CA VAL A 5 16.09 14.29 -10.51
C VAL A 5 17.35 13.94 -11.32
N ASP A 6 18.12 12.92 -10.92
CA ASP A 6 19.31 12.49 -11.66
C ASP A 6 18.96 11.74 -12.97
N GLU A 7 19.97 11.37 -13.75
CA GLU A 7 19.80 10.60 -15.01
C GLU A 7 19.14 9.23 -14.81
N ARG A 8 19.17 8.68 -13.59
CA ARG A 8 18.50 7.43 -13.20
C ARG A 8 17.07 7.68 -12.70
N CYS A 9 16.58 8.89 -12.84
CA CYS A 9 15.34 9.37 -12.28
C CYS A 9 15.24 9.24 -10.75
N GLN A 10 16.37 9.21 -10.02
CA GLN A 10 16.39 9.13 -8.56
C GLN A 10 16.63 10.49 -7.94
N TRP A 11 16.13 10.67 -6.72
CA TRP A 11 16.45 11.83 -5.90
C TRP A 11 16.80 11.40 -4.47
N ASN A 12 17.35 12.32 -3.70
CA ASN A 12 17.59 12.10 -2.27
C ASN A 12 17.16 13.32 -1.45
N LEU A 13 16.95 13.07 -0.16
CA LEU A 13 16.52 14.07 0.83
C LEU A 13 17.68 14.43 1.77
N VAL A 14 18.91 14.52 1.22
CA VAL A 14 20.11 14.83 2.03
C VAL A 14 20.15 16.32 2.43
N ARG A 15 19.61 17.21 1.61
CA ARG A 15 19.54 18.66 1.87
C ARG A 15 18.10 19.22 1.84
N LYS A 16 17.11 18.35 1.86
CA LYS A 16 15.69 18.68 1.69
C LYS A 16 14.86 17.82 2.62
N GLY A 17 13.79 18.39 3.15
CA GLY A 17 12.80 17.66 3.94
C GLY A 17 11.68 17.09 3.07
N VAL A 18 10.81 16.32 3.74
CA VAL A 18 9.50 15.95 3.21
C VAL A 18 8.63 17.20 3.02
N VAL A 19 7.58 17.09 2.21
CA VAL A 19 6.64 18.21 1.97
C VAL A 19 5.83 18.54 3.23
N GLU A 20 5.32 17.52 3.90
CA GLU A 20 4.62 17.64 5.17
C GLU A 20 5.10 16.54 6.13
N GLY A 21 5.89 16.94 7.12
CA GLY A 21 6.35 16.07 8.20
C GLY A 21 5.36 16.08 9.35
N LYS A 22 4.84 14.90 9.73
CA LYS A 22 3.96 14.78 10.90
C LYS A 22 4.79 14.76 12.17
N PRO A 23 4.48 15.62 13.17
CA PRO A 23 5.17 15.58 14.45
C PRO A 23 4.89 14.24 15.14
N ILE A 24 5.91 13.68 15.78
CA ILE A 24 5.89 12.42 16.48
C ILE A 24 6.25 12.67 17.94
N ASP A 25 5.22 12.81 18.76
CA ASP A 25 5.34 13.12 20.19
C ASP A 25 5.07 11.88 21.06
N ARG A 26 4.28 10.93 20.57
CA ARG A 26 3.80 9.76 21.32
C ARG A 26 4.13 8.48 20.58
N TRP A 27 5.32 7.97 20.77
CA TRP A 27 5.75 6.69 20.18
C TRP A 27 6.53 5.87 21.19
N ALA A 28 6.66 4.57 20.94
CA ALA A 28 7.40 3.64 21.80
C ALA A 28 8.18 2.64 20.95
N VAL A 29 9.12 1.93 21.59
CA VAL A 29 9.90 0.86 20.97
C VAL A 29 9.57 -0.47 21.64
N LEU A 30 9.20 -1.46 20.83
CA LEU A 30 9.04 -2.84 21.24
C LEU A 30 10.13 -3.68 20.57
N ASP A 31 11.16 -4.07 21.33
CA ASP A 31 12.33 -4.76 20.81
C ASP A 31 12.24 -6.28 21.03
N PHE A 32 11.81 -7.02 20.00
CA PHE A 32 11.79 -8.48 20.00
C PHE A 32 13.19 -9.10 19.85
N SER A 33 14.21 -8.30 19.54
CA SER A 33 15.59 -8.77 19.35
C SER A 33 16.42 -8.82 20.63
N SER A 34 15.89 -8.39 21.78
CA SER A 34 16.67 -8.24 23.01
C SER A 34 17.26 -9.56 23.52
N ASP A 35 16.56 -10.68 23.30
CA ASP A 35 17.03 -12.02 23.68
C ASP A 35 17.94 -12.68 22.63
N ASP A 36 18.17 -12.02 21.48
CA ASP A 36 19.00 -12.57 20.41
C ASP A 36 20.48 -12.45 20.76
N ARG A 37 21.18 -13.58 20.81
CA ARG A 37 22.60 -13.61 21.19
C ARG A 37 23.53 -13.02 20.12
N TYR A 38 23.10 -12.95 18.87
CA TYR A 38 23.96 -12.59 17.75
C TYR A 38 23.76 -11.15 17.30
N CYS A 39 22.52 -10.68 17.28
CA CYS A 39 22.21 -9.34 16.79
C CYS A 39 21.08 -8.68 17.58
N PRO A 40 21.26 -8.42 18.90
CA PRO A 40 20.33 -7.59 19.63
C PRO A 40 20.42 -6.15 19.13
N LEU A 41 19.33 -5.39 19.27
CA LEU A 41 19.31 -3.99 18.91
C LEU A 41 20.26 -3.18 19.81
N ASN A 42 21.15 -2.40 19.21
CA ASN A 42 21.88 -1.35 19.91
C ASN A 42 21.00 -0.11 20.00
N ALA A 43 20.06 -0.11 20.95
CA ALA A 43 19.04 0.94 21.11
C ALA A 43 19.67 2.33 21.35
N ASN A 44 20.72 2.40 22.17
CA ASN A 44 21.43 3.64 22.51
C ASN A 44 22.09 4.31 21.30
N ASN A 45 22.43 3.55 20.26
CA ASN A 45 22.96 4.11 19.02
C ASN A 45 21.85 4.36 17.99
N PHE A 46 20.93 3.40 17.83
CA PHE A 46 19.93 3.45 16.77
C PHE A 46 18.85 4.51 17.00
N ILE A 47 18.29 4.62 18.21
CA ILE A 47 17.16 5.51 18.50
C ILE A 47 17.55 6.98 18.27
N PRO A 48 18.64 7.52 18.86
CA PRO A 48 19.02 8.91 18.65
C PRO A 48 19.33 9.23 17.18
N LYS A 49 19.88 8.26 16.44
CA LYS A 49 20.20 8.41 15.02
C LYS A 49 18.96 8.42 14.14
N LEU A 50 17.94 7.62 14.48
CA LEU A 50 16.65 7.67 13.82
C LEU A 50 15.97 9.03 14.06
N ILE A 51 15.96 9.52 15.30
CA ILE A 51 15.40 10.82 15.68
C ILE A 51 16.09 11.95 14.90
N ASP A 52 17.43 12.01 14.94
CA ASP A 52 18.23 13.00 14.20
C ASP A 52 17.95 12.93 12.69
N ARG A 53 17.81 11.73 12.13
CA ARG A 53 17.52 11.59 10.71
C ARG A 53 16.13 12.07 10.34
N CYS A 54 15.12 11.73 11.13
CA CYS A 54 13.75 12.23 10.98
C CYS A 54 13.71 13.76 11.06
N LEU A 55 14.41 14.35 12.03
CA LEU A 55 14.51 15.80 12.17
C LEU A 55 15.11 16.46 10.91
N LYS A 56 16.19 15.89 10.36
CA LYS A 56 16.79 16.35 9.09
C LYS A 56 15.88 16.18 7.88
N LEU A 57 14.93 15.25 7.94
CA LEU A 57 13.87 15.11 6.94
C LEU A 57 12.71 16.10 7.17
N GLY A 58 12.72 16.92 8.21
CA GLY A 58 11.60 17.80 8.56
C GLY A 58 10.46 17.10 9.33
N ILE A 59 10.71 15.92 9.87
CA ILE A 59 9.79 15.16 10.72
C ILE A 59 10.26 15.33 12.18
N ARG A 60 9.61 16.22 12.93
CA ARG A 60 9.92 16.39 14.36
C ARG A 60 9.57 15.10 15.10
N MET A 61 10.54 14.54 15.82
CA MET A 61 10.38 13.29 16.55
C MET A 61 10.97 13.46 17.95
N GLU A 62 10.13 13.33 18.96
CA GLU A 62 10.54 13.36 20.37
C GLU A 62 11.20 12.03 20.78
N GLU A 63 11.74 11.97 21.99
CA GLU A 63 12.19 10.70 22.57
C GLU A 63 11.02 9.71 22.76
N PRO A 64 11.25 8.39 22.65
CA PRO A 64 10.17 7.42 22.84
C PRO A 64 9.67 7.46 24.29
N LEU A 65 8.35 7.32 24.47
CA LEU A 65 7.72 7.30 25.79
C LEU A 65 8.30 6.20 26.68
N PHE A 66 8.68 5.07 26.08
CA PHE A 66 9.38 3.97 26.74
C PHE A 66 10.02 3.03 25.71
N TYR A 67 10.98 2.25 26.20
CA TYR A 67 11.61 1.13 25.53
C TYR A 67 11.21 -0.18 26.22
N ASN A 68 10.63 -1.13 25.49
CA ASN A 68 10.17 -2.40 26.03
C ASN A 68 10.89 -3.58 25.34
N PRO A 69 11.88 -4.21 26.00
CA PRO A 69 12.55 -5.40 25.49
C PRO A 69 11.65 -6.63 25.62
N THR A 70 11.65 -7.49 24.61
CA THR A 70 10.83 -8.69 24.56
C THR A 70 11.44 -9.76 23.65
N SER A 71 10.74 -10.87 23.46
CA SER A 71 11.28 -12.05 22.79
C SER A 71 10.54 -12.37 21.49
N MET A 72 11.28 -12.72 20.43
CA MET A 72 10.72 -13.32 19.21
C MET A 72 9.81 -14.53 19.51
N ARG A 73 9.96 -15.21 20.66
CA ARG A 73 9.12 -16.34 21.07
C ARG A 73 7.63 -15.98 21.19
N LEU A 74 7.29 -14.71 21.42
CA LEU A 74 5.90 -14.27 21.51
C LEU A 74 5.15 -14.37 20.18
N PHE A 75 5.86 -14.39 19.05
CA PHE A 75 5.24 -14.62 17.74
C PHE A 75 4.58 -16.00 17.62
N SER A 76 4.96 -16.96 18.48
CA SER A 76 4.35 -18.29 18.55
C SER A 76 3.12 -18.37 19.46
N ASN A 77 2.80 -17.32 20.22
CA ASN A 77 1.63 -17.29 21.11
C ASN A 77 0.83 -16.01 20.88
N VAL A 78 -0.27 -16.14 20.13
CA VAL A 78 -1.05 -15.00 19.66
C VAL A 78 -1.74 -14.26 20.81
N ASP A 79 -2.21 -14.98 21.83
CA ASP A 79 -2.87 -14.36 22.99
C ASP A 79 -1.91 -13.52 23.81
N LYS A 80 -0.69 -14.04 24.07
CA LYS A 80 0.36 -13.26 24.75
C LYS A 80 0.84 -12.08 23.92
N LEU A 81 0.93 -12.23 22.60
CA LEU A 81 1.28 -11.10 21.72
C LEU A 81 0.21 -10.02 21.76
N ARG A 82 -1.07 -10.41 21.83
CA ARG A 82 -2.19 -9.48 21.99
C ARG A 82 -2.13 -8.76 23.34
N GLU A 83 -1.99 -9.49 24.43
CA GLU A 83 -1.87 -8.94 25.78
C GLU A 83 -0.71 -7.94 25.88
N LEU A 84 0.43 -8.25 25.24
CA LEU A 84 1.57 -7.34 25.17
C LEU A 84 1.22 -6.03 24.43
N LEU A 85 0.54 -6.11 23.28
CA LEU A 85 0.17 -4.92 22.51
C LEU A 85 -0.86 -4.06 23.25
N GLU A 86 -1.83 -4.68 23.93
CA GLU A 86 -2.80 -3.99 24.78
C GLU A 86 -2.10 -3.31 25.97
N THR A 87 -1.18 -4.01 26.64
CA THR A 87 -0.37 -3.48 27.75
C THR A 87 0.48 -2.28 27.31
N VAL A 88 1.10 -2.35 26.13
CA VAL A 88 1.88 -1.25 25.54
C VAL A 88 0.99 -0.03 25.30
N ASN A 89 -0.23 -0.23 24.81
CA ASN A 89 -1.18 0.87 24.59
C ASN A 89 -1.60 1.52 25.92
N ASP A 90 -1.92 0.71 26.92
CA ASP A 90 -2.32 1.18 28.26
C ASP A 90 -1.20 1.94 28.97
N GLN A 91 0.03 1.46 28.84
CA GLN A 91 1.20 2.15 29.37
C GLN A 91 1.38 3.52 28.74
N ALA A 92 1.23 3.62 27.41
CA ALA A 92 1.31 4.90 26.72
C ALA A 92 0.20 5.86 27.19
N TYR A 93 -1.03 5.37 27.33
CA TYR A 93 -2.15 6.17 27.84
C TYR A 93 -1.92 6.68 29.26
N LYS A 94 -1.32 5.86 30.14
CA LYS A 94 -0.95 6.27 31.51
C LYS A 94 0.07 7.41 31.52
N ILE A 95 1.04 7.39 30.61
CA ILE A 95 2.14 8.38 30.53
C ILE A 95 1.65 9.69 29.91
N CYS A 96 0.99 9.64 28.75
CA CYS A 96 0.72 10.85 27.95
C CYS A 96 -0.77 11.23 27.86
N LYS A 97 -1.67 10.48 28.53
CA LYS A 97 -3.14 10.65 28.45
C LYS A 97 -3.69 10.62 27.02
N GLY A 98 -2.98 9.92 26.12
CA GLY A 98 -3.34 9.76 24.71
C GLY A 98 -2.87 8.43 24.16
N ARG A 99 -3.31 8.10 22.95
CA ARG A 99 -2.87 6.90 22.22
C ARG A 99 -1.50 7.12 21.58
N LEU A 100 -0.77 6.02 21.39
CA LEU A 100 0.45 6.02 20.57
C LEU A 100 0.11 6.44 19.14
N GLN A 101 0.93 7.32 18.57
CA GLN A 101 0.90 7.62 17.14
C GLN A 101 1.44 6.44 16.34
N PHE A 102 2.53 5.83 16.80
CA PHE A 102 3.01 4.55 16.27
C PHE A 102 3.87 3.78 17.28
N LEU A 103 4.08 2.50 16.98
CA LEU A 103 4.96 1.59 17.69
C LEU A 103 6.06 1.08 16.75
N LEU A 104 7.32 1.28 17.14
CA LEU A 104 8.47 0.73 16.42
C LEU A 104 8.75 -0.69 16.92
N CYS A 105 8.51 -1.69 16.08
CA CYS A 105 8.75 -3.10 16.42
C CYS A 105 10.06 -3.59 15.80
N VAL A 106 11.07 -3.84 16.62
CA VAL A 106 12.38 -4.33 16.13
C VAL A 106 12.44 -5.85 16.27
N MET A 107 12.84 -6.54 15.20
CA MET A 107 12.91 -8.01 15.14
C MET A 107 14.33 -8.45 14.81
N SER A 108 14.80 -9.57 15.36
CA SER A 108 16.16 -10.05 15.03
C SER A 108 16.25 -10.67 13.63
N LYS A 109 15.16 -11.22 13.13
CA LYS A 109 15.04 -11.84 11.80
C LYS A 109 13.62 -11.75 11.26
N LYS A 110 13.45 -12.06 9.97
CA LYS A 110 12.12 -12.27 9.39
C LYS A 110 11.48 -13.48 10.07
N ASP A 111 10.21 -13.34 10.42
CA ASP A 111 9.47 -14.38 11.15
C ASP A 111 8.04 -14.48 10.59
N PRO A 112 7.51 -15.70 10.36
CA PRO A 112 6.13 -15.89 9.92
C PRO A 112 5.10 -15.23 10.85
N GLY A 113 5.39 -15.11 12.16
CA GLY A 113 4.48 -14.49 13.11
C GLY A 113 4.36 -12.97 12.97
N TYR A 114 5.11 -12.33 12.07
CA TYR A 114 4.85 -10.97 11.61
C TYR A 114 3.37 -10.76 11.24
N LYS A 115 2.73 -11.78 10.65
CA LYS A 115 1.31 -11.75 10.30
C LYS A 115 0.40 -11.53 11.53
N TYR A 116 0.72 -12.15 12.67
CA TYR A 116 -0.04 -12.00 13.91
C TYR A 116 0.12 -10.61 14.50
N LEU A 117 1.35 -10.08 14.53
CA LEU A 117 1.61 -8.71 14.97
C LEU A 117 0.80 -7.70 14.14
N LYS A 118 0.86 -7.82 12.82
CA LYS A 118 0.11 -6.94 11.92
C LYS A 118 -1.38 -7.04 12.13
N TRP A 119 -1.92 -8.26 12.03
CA TRP A 119 -3.34 -8.51 12.23
C TRP A 119 -3.85 -7.97 13.57
N ILE A 120 -3.21 -8.31 14.69
CA ILE A 120 -3.65 -7.85 16.02
C ILE A 120 -3.55 -6.32 16.13
N SER A 121 -2.41 -5.74 15.75
CA SER A 121 -2.21 -4.29 15.86
C SER A 121 -3.21 -3.50 15.01
N GLU A 122 -3.54 -3.99 13.82
CA GLU A 122 -4.30 -3.23 12.82
C GLU A 122 -5.81 -3.49 12.85
N THR A 123 -6.27 -4.63 13.40
CA THR A 123 -7.69 -5.00 13.47
C THR A 123 -8.27 -5.03 14.89
N LYS A 124 -7.44 -5.26 15.92
CA LYS A 124 -7.91 -5.43 17.30
C LYS A 124 -7.53 -4.27 18.22
N VAL A 125 -6.28 -3.82 18.17
CA VAL A 125 -5.75 -2.84 19.14
C VAL A 125 -5.76 -1.41 18.60
N GLY A 126 -5.66 -1.23 17.28
CA GLY A 126 -5.68 0.11 16.66
C GLY A 126 -4.36 0.87 16.75
N ILE A 127 -3.22 0.17 16.63
CA ILE A 127 -1.89 0.78 16.69
C ILE A 127 -1.19 0.70 15.34
N VAL A 128 -0.72 1.85 14.85
CA VAL A 128 0.20 1.91 13.71
C VAL A 128 1.52 1.27 14.09
N THR A 129 1.94 0.23 13.38
CA THR A 129 3.25 -0.42 13.62
C THR A 129 4.22 -0.21 12.46
N GLN A 130 5.46 0.11 12.79
CA GLN A 130 6.59 0.10 11.86
C GLN A 130 7.59 -0.96 12.31
N CYS A 131 7.84 -1.97 11.46
CA CYS A 131 8.79 -3.04 11.79
C CYS A 131 10.14 -2.82 11.11
N CYS A 132 11.23 -3.18 11.79
CA CYS A 132 12.56 -3.24 11.22
C CYS A 132 13.36 -4.43 11.74
N LEU A 133 14.43 -4.80 11.02
CA LEU A 133 15.37 -5.82 11.47
C LEU A 133 16.52 -5.18 12.24
N SER A 134 16.88 -5.73 13.39
CA SER A 134 18.00 -5.24 14.22
C SER A 134 19.30 -5.16 13.44
N LEU A 135 19.59 -6.15 12.59
CA LEU A 135 20.78 -6.17 11.72
C LEU A 135 20.87 -4.95 10.80
N SER A 136 19.75 -4.49 10.25
CA SER A 136 19.73 -3.29 9.39
C SER A 136 19.72 -2.01 10.22
N ALA A 137 18.99 -2.01 11.35
CA ALA A 137 18.93 -0.89 12.28
C ALA A 137 20.31 -0.56 12.87
N ASN A 138 21.06 -1.58 13.29
CA ASN A 138 22.39 -1.47 13.89
C ASN A 138 23.46 -0.93 12.94
N LYS A 139 23.24 -1.00 11.62
CA LYS A 139 24.16 -0.39 10.63
C LYS A 139 24.04 1.13 10.60
N VAL A 140 22.92 1.69 11.06
CA VAL A 140 22.66 3.14 11.11
C VAL A 140 22.98 3.83 9.77
N ASN A 141 22.65 3.16 8.66
CA ASN A 141 22.90 3.70 7.33
C ASN A 141 21.93 4.85 7.05
N ASP A 142 22.44 5.99 6.56
CA ASP A 142 21.63 7.20 6.35
C ASP A 142 20.42 6.96 5.43
N GLN A 143 20.62 6.26 4.31
CA GLN A 143 19.56 5.95 3.35
C GLN A 143 18.53 4.99 3.96
N TYR A 144 18.97 4.04 4.79
CA TYR A 144 18.08 3.14 5.50
C TYR A 144 17.18 3.89 6.49
N LEU A 145 17.76 4.76 7.32
CA LEU A 145 17.02 5.57 8.28
C LEU A 145 16.07 6.53 7.57
N ALA A 146 16.49 7.13 6.46
CA ALA A 146 15.65 7.99 5.65
C ALA A 146 14.42 7.23 5.12
N ASN A 147 14.63 6.05 4.51
CA ASN A 147 13.53 5.23 4.01
C ASN A 147 12.59 4.74 5.14
N LEU A 148 13.13 4.50 6.34
CA LEU A 148 12.33 4.17 7.51
C LEU A 148 11.45 5.37 7.93
N GLY A 149 12.03 6.56 8.01
CA GLY A 149 11.33 7.82 8.30
C GLY A 149 10.22 8.13 7.27
N LEU A 150 10.48 7.90 5.97
CA LEU A 150 9.48 8.06 4.92
C LEU A 150 8.25 7.17 5.13
N LYS A 151 8.45 5.90 5.50
CA LYS A 151 7.36 4.97 5.81
C LYS A 151 6.57 5.40 7.05
N ILE A 152 7.27 5.85 8.09
CA ILE A 152 6.63 6.34 9.33
C ILE A 152 5.78 7.57 9.03
N ASN A 153 6.34 8.56 8.33
CA ASN A 153 5.63 9.79 7.99
C ASN A 153 4.36 9.50 7.17
N ALA A 154 4.45 8.65 6.15
CA ALA A 154 3.31 8.26 5.32
C ALA A 154 2.20 7.58 6.13
N LYS A 155 2.55 6.69 7.06
CA LYS A 155 1.59 6.03 7.95
C LYS A 155 0.85 6.99 8.87
N LEU A 156 1.54 8.05 9.31
CA LEU A 156 0.97 9.09 10.17
C LEU A 156 0.20 10.16 9.37
N GLY A 157 0.06 9.98 8.06
CA GLY A 157 -0.67 10.89 7.18
C GLY A 157 0.14 12.09 6.70
N GLY A 158 1.47 12.02 6.76
CA GLY A 158 2.37 13.02 6.17
C GLY A 158 2.43 12.96 4.65
N SER A 159 3.13 13.93 4.05
CA SER A 159 3.37 14.02 2.60
C SER A 159 4.87 14.02 2.35
N ASN A 160 5.38 12.95 1.73
CA ASN A 160 6.83 12.79 1.53
C ASN A 160 7.34 13.59 0.34
N ALA A 161 6.65 13.48 -0.80
CA ALA A 161 6.95 14.16 -2.04
C ALA A 161 5.64 14.47 -2.78
N GLU A 162 5.65 15.59 -3.48
CA GLU A 162 4.56 16.04 -4.34
C GLU A 162 5.14 16.47 -5.67
N LEU A 163 4.34 16.32 -6.73
CA LEU A 163 4.71 16.80 -8.04
C LEU A 163 4.76 18.32 -8.03
N GLY A 164 5.86 18.87 -8.54
CA GLY A 164 6.05 20.32 -8.60
C GLY A 164 5.16 20.99 -9.65
N ASP A 165 4.84 20.24 -10.71
CA ASP A 165 3.87 20.62 -11.72
C ASP A 165 2.59 19.78 -11.52
N ARG A 166 1.45 20.32 -11.94
CA ARG A 166 0.15 19.67 -11.72
C ARG A 166 0.05 18.40 -12.55
N LEU A 167 -0.73 17.43 -12.05
CA LEU A 167 -1.10 16.29 -12.87
C LEU A 167 -1.80 16.80 -14.14
N PRO A 168 -1.36 16.35 -15.33
CA PRO A 168 -1.85 16.90 -16.58
C PRO A 168 -3.37 16.68 -16.74
N TYR A 169 -3.96 17.46 -17.66
CA TYR A 169 -5.37 17.37 -18.10
C TYR A 169 -6.45 17.83 -17.09
N PHE A 170 -6.22 17.69 -15.78
CA PHE A 170 -7.23 18.06 -14.79
C PHE A 170 -7.06 19.53 -14.33
N GLY A 171 -8.07 20.36 -14.60
CA GLY A 171 -8.11 21.76 -14.14
C GLY A 171 -8.37 21.93 -12.64
N ASP A 172 -8.05 23.12 -12.11
CA ASP A 172 -8.04 23.42 -10.66
C ASP A 172 -9.40 23.32 -9.94
N GLN A 173 -10.49 23.50 -10.68
CA GLN A 173 -11.84 23.51 -10.10
C GLN A 173 -12.40 22.10 -9.92
N ASN A 174 -11.85 21.10 -10.62
CA ASN A 174 -12.35 19.74 -10.57
C ASN A 174 -11.65 18.98 -9.46
N HIS A 175 -12.39 18.19 -8.68
CA HIS A 175 -11.81 17.21 -7.77
C HIS A 175 -11.64 15.87 -8.47
N VAL A 176 -10.41 15.35 -8.46
CA VAL A 176 -10.08 14.06 -9.11
C VAL A 176 -9.68 13.04 -8.06
N MET A 177 -10.13 11.81 -8.26
CA MET A 177 -9.76 10.66 -7.45
C MET A 177 -9.16 9.56 -8.32
N PHE A 178 -7.96 9.11 -7.94
CA PHE A 178 -7.32 7.95 -8.56
C PHE A 178 -7.57 6.73 -7.71
N ILE A 179 -8.13 5.70 -8.32
CA ILE A 179 -8.44 4.42 -7.68
C ILE A 179 -7.50 3.36 -8.25
N GLY A 180 -6.99 2.48 -7.38
CA GLY A 180 -6.22 1.30 -7.76
C GLY A 180 -6.88 0.05 -7.22
N ALA A 181 -6.89 -1.02 -8.00
CA ALA A 181 -7.51 -2.28 -7.61
C ALA A 181 -6.66 -3.50 -8.03
N ASP A 182 -6.55 -4.48 -7.13
CA ASP A 182 -5.81 -5.74 -7.32
C ASP A 182 -6.53 -6.90 -6.61
N VAL A 183 -6.31 -8.13 -7.10
CA VAL A 183 -6.79 -9.36 -6.48
C VAL A 183 -5.63 -10.31 -6.21
N ASN A 184 -5.40 -10.61 -4.92
CA ASN A 184 -4.41 -11.58 -4.50
C ASN A 184 -5.01 -12.99 -4.40
N HIS A 185 -4.61 -13.87 -5.32
CA HIS A 185 -4.93 -15.29 -5.25
C HIS A 185 -4.01 -16.06 -4.31
N PRO A 186 -4.51 -17.14 -3.68
CA PRO A 186 -3.66 -18.05 -2.92
C PRO A 186 -2.67 -18.80 -3.84
N ALA A 187 -1.65 -19.41 -3.25
CA ALA A 187 -0.64 -20.18 -3.98
C ALA A 187 -1.26 -21.31 -4.84
N ALA A 188 -0.58 -21.69 -5.93
CA ALA A 188 -1.08 -22.62 -6.94
C ALA A 188 -1.74 -23.90 -6.39
N ARG A 189 -1.14 -24.49 -5.36
CA ARG A 189 -1.57 -25.76 -4.73
C ARG A 189 -2.67 -25.61 -3.68
N ASN A 190 -2.99 -24.38 -3.29
CA ASN A 190 -4.06 -24.09 -2.36
C ASN A 190 -5.36 -23.98 -3.16
N ILE A 191 -6.36 -24.79 -2.78
CA ILE A 191 -7.66 -24.90 -3.46
C ILE A 191 -8.83 -24.38 -2.61
N THR A 192 -8.57 -23.97 -1.37
CA THR A 192 -9.63 -23.63 -0.40
C THR A 192 -9.61 -22.17 0.00
N SER A 193 -8.43 -21.54 0.07
CA SER A 193 -8.32 -20.17 0.58
C SER A 193 -8.98 -19.16 -0.35
N PRO A 194 -9.63 -18.11 0.18
CA PRO A 194 -10.31 -17.11 -0.62
C PRO A 194 -9.30 -16.31 -1.44
N SER A 195 -9.74 -15.67 -2.51
CA SER A 195 -9.01 -14.53 -3.10
C SER A 195 -9.21 -13.30 -2.21
N ILE A 196 -8.26 -12.37 -2.22
CA ILE A 196 -8.37 -11.12 -1.45
C ILE A 196 -8.37 -9.95 -2.44
N ALA A 197 -9.49 -9.26 -2.57
CA ALA A 197 -9.60 -8.03 -3.36
C ALA A 197 -9.24 -6.82 -2.52
N ALA A 198 -8.50 -5.89 -3.12
CA ALA A 198 -8.12 -4.64 -2.52
C ALA A 198 -8.41 -3.48 -3.46
N VAL A 199 -8.99 -2.42 -2.92
CA VAL A 199 -9.24 -1.17 -3.62
C VAL A 199 -8.65 -0.03 -2.80
N VAL A 200 -7.87 0.83 -3.44
CA VAL A 200 -7.32 2.04 -2.82
C VAL A 200 -7.78 3.27 -3.57
N GLY A 201 -7.91 4.39 -2.88
CA GLY A 201 -8.32 5.65 -3.47
C GLY A 201 -7.53 6.82 -2.92
N THR A 202 -7.11 7.75 -3.77
CA THR A 202 -6.45 8.98 -3.32
C THR A 202 -7.39 9.82 -2.46
N THR A 203 -6.88 10.44 -1.40
CA THR A 203 -7.71 11.16 -0.42
C THR A 203 -7.48 12.67 -0.42
N ASN A 204 -6.41 13.13 -1.07
CA ASN A 204 -6.04 14.53 -1.18
C ASN A 204 -5.85 14.94 -2.64
N TRP A 205 -6.50 16.02 -3.04
CA TRP A 205 -6.34 16.65 -4.35
C TRP A 205 -5.91 18.10 -4.15
N PRO A 206 -4.97 18.66 -4.94
CA PRO A 206 -4.36 18.12 -6.15
C PRO A 206 -3.12 17.24 -5.97
N ALA A 207 -2.63 17.05 -4.74
CA ALA A 207 -1.39 16.32 -4.48
C ALA A 207 -1.43 14.82 -4.84
N ALA A 208 -2.60 14.16 -4.68
CA ALA A 208 -2.87 12.78 -5.09
C ALA A 208 -1.82 11.75 -4.61
N ASN A 209 -1.32 11.90 -3.38
CA ASN A 209 -0.23 11.10 -2.83
C ASN A 209 -0.57 10.40 -1.51
N ARG A 210 -1.76 10.65 -0.94
CA ARG A 210 -2.32 9.92 0.21
C ARG A 210 -3.44 9.02 -0.24
N TYR A 211 -3.51 7.83 0.36
CA TYR A 211 -4.47 6.81 -0.02
C TYR A 211 -5.20 6.25 1.20
N ALA A 212 -6.48 5.95 1.03
CA ALA A 212 -7.25 5.05 1.90
C ALA A 212 -7.49 3.73 1.17
N ALA A 213 -7.79 2.67 1.92
CA ALA A 213 -7.90 1.32 1.38
C ALA A 213 -9.15 0.61 1.88
N ARG A 214 -9.70 -0.27 1.04
CA ARG A 214 -10.73 -1.25 1.35
C ARG A 214 -10.23 -2.62 0.93
N VAL A 215 -10.51 -3.62 1.75
CA VAL A 215 -10.08 -5.00 1.51
C VAL A 215 -11.24 -5.94 1.83
N ARG A 216 -11.51 -6.87 0.91
CA ARG A 216 -12.60 -7.83 1.04
C ARG A 216 -12.12 -9.21 0.59
N PRO A 217 -12.40 -10.28 1.34
CA PRO A 217 -12.23 -11.63 0.81
C PRO A 217 -13.34 -11.93 -0.20
N GLN A 218 -13.00 -12.78 -1.16
CA GLN A 218 -13.96 -13.29 -2.13
C GLN A 218 -13.66 -14.75 -2.47
N VAL A 219 -14.61 -15.38 -3.15
CA VAL A 219 -14.55 -16.80 -3.53
C VAL A 219 -13.19 -17.16 -4.15
N HIS A 220 -12.71 -18.36 -3.85
CA HIS A 220 -11.44 -18.91 -4.32
C HIS A 220 -11.23 -18.66 -5.82
N ARG A 221 -10.08 -18.07 -6.18
CA ARG A 221 -9.65 -17.81 -7.57
C ARG A 221 -10.64 -17.03 -8.44
N ARG A 222 -11.56 -16.31 -7.81
CA ARG A 222 -12.39 -15.33 -8.50
C ARG A 222 -11.53 -14.10 -8.81
N GLU A 223 -11.38 -13.76 -10.09
CA GLU A 223 -10.63 -12.57 -10.53
C GLU A 223 -11.49 -11.31 -10.45
N ASN A 224 -12.77 -11.38 -10.84
CA ASN A 224 -13.65 -10.21 -10.77
C ASN A 224 -13.79 -9.74 -9.32
N ILE A 225 -13.67 -8.44 -9.08
CA ILE A 225 -13.86 -7.87 -7.74
C ILE A 225 -15.36 -7.88 -7.43
N VAL A 226 -15.74 -8.58 -6.37
CA VAL A 226 -17.14 -8.62 -5.91
C VAL A 226 -17.45 -7.36 -5.12
N ASN A 227 -18.57 -6.70 -5.41
CA ASN A 227 -19.00 -5.44 -4.79
C ASN A 227 -17.93 -4.34 -4.94
N PHE A 228 -17.32 -4.26 -6.12
CA PHE A 228 -16.32 -3.25 -6.43
C PHE A 228 -16.90 -1.84 -6.33
N GLY A 229 -18.15 -1.66 -6.74
CA GLY A 229 -18.87 -0.40 -6.63
C GLY A 229 -19.00 0.08 -5.19
N ASP A 230 -19.35 -0.81 -4.26
CA ASP A 230 -19.47 -0.48 -2.84
C ASP A 230 -18.12 -0.06 -2.25
N MET A 231 -17.05 -0.80 -2.54
CA MET A 231 -15.70 -0.44 -2.08
C MET A 231 -15.25 0.93 -2.62
N CYS A 232 -15.57 1.24 -3.88
CA CYS A 232 -15.32 2.56 -4.46
C CYS A 232 -16.16 3.65 -3.80
N LEU A 233 -17.44 3.36 -3.52
CA LEU A 233 -18.35 4.29 -2.87
C LEU A 233 -17.90 4.64 -1.45
N GLU A 234 -17.48 3.66 -0.64
CA GLU A 234 -16.93 3.89 0.69
C GLU A 234 -15.72 4.85 0.66
N LEU A 235 -14.86 4.72 -0.36
CA LEU A 235 -13.70 5.60 -0.55
C LEU A 235 -14.11 7.01 -1.01
N VAL A 236 -15.11 7.13 -1.90
CA VAL A 236 -15.69 8.41 -2.33
C VAL A 236 -16.35 9.15 -1.16
N GLU A 237 -17.09 8.44 -0.31
CA GLU A 237 -17.70 9.02 0.88
C GLU A 237 -16.63 9.53 1.85
N PHE A 238 -15.56 8.75 2.07
CA PHE A 238 -14.44 9.19 2.88
C PHE A 238 -13.78 10.44 2.29
N TYR A 239 -13.51 10.44 0.99
CA TYR A 239 -13.00 11.62 0.27
C TYR A 239 -13.91 12.83 0.49
N SER A 240 -15.23 12.66 0.34
CA SER A 240 -16.21 13.74 0.51
C SER A 240 -16.27 14.26 1.93
N ARG A 241 -16.12 13.40 2.94
CA ARG A 241 -16.07 13.83 4.36
C ARG A 241 -14.85 14.70 4.63
N LEU A 242 -13.70 14.35 4.05
CA LEU A 242 -12.44 15.09 4.18
C LEU A 242 -12.45 16.41 3.41
N ASN A 243 -12.77 16.36 2.13
CA ASN A 243 -12.62 17.48 1.19
C ASN A 243 -13.88 18.36 1.09
N LYS A 244 -14.98 17.96 1.75
CA LYS A 244 -16.30 18.62 1.68
C LYS A 244 -16.91 18.68 0.27
N VAL A 245 -16.40 17.86 -0.64
CA VAL A 245 -16.83 17.75 -2.03
C VAL A 245 -16.57 16.32 -2.52
N LYS A 246 -17.47 15.79 -3.35
CA LYS A 246 -17.25 14.51 -4.03
C LYS A 246 -16.35 14.74 -5.25
N PRO A 247 -15.47 13.80 -5.62
CA PRO A 247 -14.70 13.94 -6.84
C PRO A 247 -15.65 13.99 -8.05
N GLU A 248 -15.35 14.81 -9.04
CA GLU A 248 -16.16 14.87 -10.27
C GLU A 248 -15.62 13.89 -11.31
N LYS A 249 -14.34 13.55 -11.18
CA LYS A 249 -13.58 12.72 -12.12
C LYS A 249 -12.90 11.58 -11.38
N ILE A 250 -13.05 10.37 -11.90
CA ILE A 250 -12.44 9.17 -11.32
C ILE A 250 -11.61 8.45 -12.38
N VAL A 251 -10.35 8.19 -12.06
CA VAL A 251 -9.47 7.36 -12.91
C VAL A 251 -9.16 6.08 -12.15
N ILE A 252 -9.55 4.94 -12.72
CA ILE A 252 -9.44 3.62 -12.10
C ILE A 252 -8.34 2.84 -12.79
N PHE A 253 -7.40 2.32 -12.02
CA PHE A 253 -6.36 1.40 -12.47
C PHE A 253 -6.61 0.00 -11.92
N ARG A 254 -6.78 -0.98 -12.81
CA ARG A 254 -7.06 -2.38 -12.48
C ARG A 254 -5.87 -3.27 -12.86
N ASP A 255 -5.31 -4.01 -11.90
CA ASP A 255 -4.22 -4.98 -12.12
C ASP A 255 -4.69 -6.39 -11.78
N GLY A 256 -4.07 -7.40 -12.38
CA GLY A 256 -4.41 -8.81 -12.19
C GLY A 256 -5.16 -9.46 -13.35
N VAL A 257 -5.65 -8.67 -14.31
CA VAL A 257 -6.48 -9.16 -15.42
C VAL A 257 -5.71 -9.36 -16.72
N SER A 258 -5.99 -10.48 -17.39
CA SER A 258 -5.55 -10.76 -18.76
C SER A 258 -6.52 -10.18 -19.80
N GLU A 259 -6.10 -10.08 -21.06
CA GLU A 259 -6.93 -9.58 -22.17
C GLU A 259 -8.27 -10.35 -22.28
N GLY A 260 -8.25 -11.67 -22.11
CA GLY A 260 -9.46 -12.50 -22.13
C GLY A 260 -10.45 -12.24 -20.98
N GLN A 261 -10.15 -11.30 -20.07
CA GLN A 261 -11.01 -10.89 -18.96
C GLN A 261 -11.46 -9.43 -19.07
N PHE A 262 -11.10 -8.70 -20.14
CA PHE A 262 -11.49 -7.30 -20.32
C PHE A 262 -13.01 -7.12 -20.38
N ASP A 263 -13.73 -8.06 -21.00
CA ASP A 263 -15.19 -8.04 -21.03
C ASP A 263 -15.82 -8.13 -19.64
N MET A 264 -15.24 -8.92 -18.73
CA MET A 264 -15.70 -8.99 -17.35
C MET A 264 -15.46 -7.64 -16.64
N VAL A 265 -14.30 -7.03 -16.86
CA VAL A 265 -13.97 -5.73 -16.26
C VAL A 265 -14.93 -4.63 -16.72
N LEU A 266 -15.33 -4.65 -18.00
CA LEU A 266 -16.25 -3.68 -18.57
C LEU A 266 -17.72 -3.93 -18.21
N ASN A 267 -18.17 -5.18 -18.32
CA ASN A 267 -19.59 -5.50 -18.21
C ASN A 267 -20.02 -5.82 -16.78
N ASP A 268 -19.11 -6.28 -15.92
CA ASP A 268 -19.41 -6.58 -14.53
C ASP A 268 -18.85 -5.48 -13.60
N GLU A 269 -17.53 -5.30 -13.57
CA GLU A 269 -16.86 -4.41 -12.61
C GLU A 269 -17.24 -2.92 -12.81
N LEU A 270 -17.14 -2.40 -14.04
CA LEU A 270 -17.50 -1.01 -14.33
C LEU A 270 -19.00 -0.74 -14.13
N MET A 271 -19.86 -1.70 -14.48
CA MET A 271 -21.31 -1.57 -14.28
C MET A 271 -21.69 -1.58 -12.81
N ASP A 272 -21.02 -2.40 -11.99
CA ASP A 272 -21.18 -2.40 -10.54
C ASP A 272 -20.81 -1.02 -9.94
N ILE A 273 -19.67 -0.45 -10.34
CA ILE A 273 -19.26 0.90 -9.94
C ILE A 273 -20.28 1.96 -10.32
N LYS A 274 -20.72 1.98 -11.58
CA LYS A 274 -21.73 2.94 -12.06
C LYS A 274 -23.05 2.79 -11.32
N THR A 275 -23.45 1.57 -10.99
CA THR A 275 -24.69 1.28 -10.26
C THR A 275 -24.60 1.77 -8.82
N ALA A 276 -23.50 1.49 -8.12
CA ALA A 276 -23.27 1.96 -6.76
C ALA A 276 -23.28 3.49 -6.67
N PHE A 277 -22.61 4.19 -7.59
CA PHE A 277 -22.64 5.66 -7.61
C PHE A 277 -24.03 6.24 -7.93
N ARG A 278 -24.75 5.66 -8.90
CA ARG A 278 -26.12 6.09 -9.24
C ARG A 278 -27.09 5.92 -8.09
N SER A 279 -26.90 4.91 -7.22
CA SER A 279 -27.77 4.65 -6.07
C SER A 279 -27.87 5.85 -5.11
N ILE A 280 -26.86 6.72 -5.09
CA ILE A 280 -26.81 7.95 -4.28
C ILE A 280 -26.88 9.24 -5.13
N ASN A 281 -27.42 9.14 -6.35
CA ASN A 281 -27.51 10.24 -7.32
C ASN A 281 -26.15 10.92 -7.61
N TYR A 282 -25.08 10.13 -7.65
CA TYR A 282 -23.72 10.59 -7.95
C TYR A 282 -23.28 10.05 -9.31
N THR A 283 -22.82 10.93 -10.19
CA THR A 283 -22.54 10.60 -11.60
C THR A 283 -21.21 11.22 -12.06
N PRO A 284 -20.07 10.78 -11.49
CA PRO A 284 -18.76 11.24 -11.95
C PRO A 284 -18.45 10.69 -13.34
N THR A 285 -17.54 11.33 -14.06
CA THR A 285 -16.93 10.75 -15.26
C THR A 285 -15.81 9.78 -14.88
N ILE A 286 -15.70 8.67 -15.60
CA ILE A 286 -14.79 7.56 -15.30
C ILE A 286 -13.87 7.25 -16.49
N THR A 287 -12.57 7.08 -16.22
CA THR A 287 -11.65 6.34 -17.11
C THR A 287 -11.21 5.07 -16.39
N LEU A 288 -11.28 3.92 -17.06
CA LEU A 288 -10.85 2.63 -16.56
C LEU A 288 -9.68 2.09 -17.38
N ILE A 289 -8.57 1.83 -16.69
CA ILE A 289 -7.30 1.45 -17.29
C ILE A 289 -6.83 0.15 -16.65
N VAL A 290 -6.58 -0.87 -17.45
CA VAL A 290 -5.92 -2.08 -16.99
C VAL A 290 -4.40 -1.88 -17.01
N ALA A 291 -3.71 -2.26 -15.93
CA ALA A 291 -2.26 -2.24 -15.81
C ALA A 291 -1.72 -3.67 -15.70
N GLN A 292 -1.01 -4.15 -16.72
CA GLN A 292 -0.42 -5.48 -16.76
C GLN A 292 1.08 -5.41 -16.49
N LYS A 293 1.50 -5.84 -15.30
CA LYS A 293 2.93 -5.89 -14.91
C LYS A 293 3.62 -7.22 -15.23
N ARG A 294 2.85 -8.24 -15.60
CA ARG A 294 3.33 -9.61 -15.85
C ARG A 294 3.03 -10.02 -17.29
N HIS A 295 3.99 -9.77 -18.17
CA HIS A 295 3.94 -10.20 -19.57
C HIS A 295 5.35 -10.57 -20.08
N HIS A 296 5.41 -11.02 -21.33
CA HIS A 296 6.63 -11.51 -21.97
C HIS A 296 7.42 -10.44 -22.72
N THR A 297 6.80 -9.31 -23.06
CA THR A 297 7.45 -8.18 -23.77
C THR A 297 8.62 -7.57 -22.99
N ARG A 298 9.74 -7.35 -23.68
CA ARG A 298 10.94 -6.65 -23.17
C ARG A 298 11.41 -5.64 -24.20
N LEU A 299 11.91 -4.51 -23.74
CA LEU A 299 12.42 -3.43 -24.59
C LEU A 299 13.93 -3.32 -24.44
N PHE A 300 14.63 -3.17 -25.57
CA PHE A 300 16.08 -3.07 -25.64
C PHE A 300 16.48 -1.87 -26.49
N LEU A 301 17.63 -1.29 -26.19
CA LEU A 301 18.22 -0.22 -27.00
C LEU A 301 18.65 -0.79 -28.37
N ALA A 302 18.45 -0.02 -29.44
CA ALA A 302 18.74 -0.47 -30.81
C ALA A 302 20.25 -0.58 -31.10
N ASP A 303 21.09 0.17 -30.38
CA ASP A 303 22.52 0.19 -30.60
C ASP A 303 23.19 -1.11 -30.16
N ARG A 304 23.83 -1.78 -31.13
CA ARG A 304 24.61 -3.00 -30.93
C ARG A 304 25.88 -2.66 -30.14
N GLY A 305 25.77 -2.64 -28.82
CA GLY A 305 26.85 -2.30 -27.90
C GLY A 305 26.36 -1.61 -26.62
N ALA A 306 25.13 -1.07 -26.64
CA ALA A 306 24.52 -0.48 -25.46
C ALA A 306 24.09 -1.58 -24.48
N ILE A 307 24.92 -1.82 -23.45
CA ILE A 307 24.59 -2.70 -22.34
C ILE A 307 23.72 -1.89 -21.37
N GLY A 308 22.43 -2.18 -21.33
CA GLY A 308 21.54 -1.49 -20.40
C GLY A 308 20.06 -1.69 -20.68
N ASN A 309 19.25 -1.26 -19.72
CA ASN A 309 17.81 -1.14 -19.90
C ASN A 309 17.49 0.13 -20.68
N VAL A 310 16.29 0.18 -21.28
CA VAL A 310 15.74 1.44 -21.79
C VAL A 310 15.61 2.47 -20.66
N SER A 311 15.71 3.74 -21.03
CA SER A 311 15.67 4.85 -20.07
C SER A 311 14.30 4.93 -19.38
N PRO A 312 14.23 5.35 -18.10
CA PRO A 312 12.95 5.62 -17.45
C PRO A 312 12.13 6.65 -18.25
N GLY A 313 10.84 6.41 -18.40
CA GLY A 313 9.95 7.21 -19.24
C GLY A 313 9.88 6.76 -20.70
N THR A 314 10.58 5.69 -21.10
CA THR A 314 10.42 5.10 -22.44
C THR A 314 8.99 4.59 -22.61
N VAL A 315 8.29 5.12 -23.62
CA VAL A 315 6.94 4.71 -24.01
C VAL A 315 6.99 4.02 -25.38
N VAL A 316 6.18 2.97 -25.55
CA VAL A 316 5.94 2.34 -26.85
C VAL A 316 4.43 2.18 -27.04
N ASP A 317 3.87 2.97 -27.94
CA ASP A 317 2.44 3.01 -28.32
C ASP A 317 2.23 2.75 -29.82
N THR A 318 3.24 2.17 -30.49
CA THR A 318 3.18 1.83 -31.91
C THR A 318 3.83 0.47 -32.19
N LYS A 319 3.45 -0.15 -33.32
CA LYS A 319 3.98 -1.42 -33.89
C LYS A 319 3.74 -2.69 -33.08
N ILE A 320 3.97 -2.68 -31.77
CA ILE A 320 3.88 -3.84 -30.87
C ILE A 320 2.73 -3.71 -29.87
N VAL A 321 1.80 -2.81 -30.15
CA VAL A 321 0.56 -2.56 -29.40
C VAL A 321 -0.64 -3.09 -30.19
N HIS A 322 -1.83 -3.08 -29.59
CA HIS A 322 -3.04 -3.53 -30.26
C HIS A 322 -3.34 -2.66 -31.49
N PRO A 323 -3.76 -3.25 -32.63
CA PRO A 323 -3.99 -2.50 -33.87
C PRO A 323 -5.18 -1.53 -33.83
N PHE A 324 -6.11 -1.73 -32.89
CA PHE A 324 -7.38 -0.97 -32.82
C PHE A 324 -7.76 -0.47 -31.43
N GLU A 325 -7.09 -0.96 -30.39
CA GLU A 325 -7.42 -0.59 -29.01
C GLU A 325 -6.44 0.48 -28.55
N TYR A 326 -6.78 1.11 -27.42
CA TYR A 326 -5.94 2.12 -26.83
C TYR A 326 -5.04 1.48 -25.77
N ASP A 327 -3.85 1.05 -26.19
CA ASP A 327 -2.84 0.47 -25.30
C ASP A 327 -1.42 0.99 -25.55
N PHE A 328 -0.57 0.89 -24.55
CA PHE A 328 0.83 1.28 -24.64
C PHE A 328 1.68 0.66 -23.52
N TYR A 329 2.97 0.50 -23.80
CA TYR A 329 3.96 0.12 -22.80
C TYR A 329 4.66 1.36 -22.27
N ILE A 330 4.92 1.39 -20.96
CA ILE A 330 5.81 2.40 -20.36
C ILE A 330 6.80 1.77 -19.38
N CYS A 331 8.08 2.07 -19.56
CA CYS A 331 9.13 1.74 -18.61
C CYS A 331 9.39 2.94 -17.70
N SER A 332 8.62 3.08 -16.63
CA SER A 332 8.66 4.28 -15.75
C SER A 332 9.86 4.36 -14.81
N HIS A 333 10.68 3.30 -14.69
CA HIS A 333 11.69 3.18 -13.65
C HIS A 333 13.07 2.82 -14.22
N PHE A 334 14.10 3.08 -13.43
CA PHE A 334 15.47 2.67 -13.75
C PHE A 334 15.71 1.21 -13.34
N GLY A 335 15.98 0.34 -14.31
CA GLY A 335 16.32 -1.06 -14.07
C GLY A 335 17.76 -1.24 -13.61
N SER A 336 17.97 -1.31 -12.30
CA SER A 336 19.30 -1.48 -11.70
C SER A 336 19.89 -2.89 -11.83
N LEU A 337 19.05 -3.90 -12.03
CA LEU A 337 19.46 -5.30 -12.13
C LEU A 337 18.55 -6.05 -13.10
N GLY A 338 19.16 -6.84 -13.99
CA GLY A 338 18.45 -7.62 -15.00
C GLY A 338 17.76 -6.75 -16.06
N THR A 339 16.81 -7.34 -16.79
CA THR A 339 16.02 -6.65 -17.82
C THR A 339 14.74 -6.08 -17.23
N SER A 340 14.52 -4.79 -17.44
CA SER A 340 13.34 -4.06 -17.01
C SER A 340 12.11 -4.63 -17.70
N LYS A 341 11.01 -4.68 -16.95
CA LYS A 341 9.69 -4.98 -17.49
C LYS A 341 8.94 -3.66 -17.58
N PRO A 342 8.68 -3.12 -18.78
CA PRO A 342 7.72 -2.02 -18.88
C PRO A 342 6.36 -2.52 -18.41
N THR A 343 5.50 -1.64 -17.93
CA THR A 343 4.10 -1.99 -17.64
C THR A 343 3.28 -1.72 -18.90
N HIS A 344 2.40 -2.65 -19.25
CA HIS A 344 1.47 -2.51 -20.37
C HIS A 344 0.12 -1.99 -19.86
N TYR A 345 -0.33 -0.86 -20.36
CA TYR A 345 -1.60 -0.24 -20.00
C TYR A 345 -2.59 -0.35 -21.15
N HIS A 346 -3.82 -0.76 -20.85
CA HIS A 346 -4.95 -0.77 -21.80
C HIS A 346 -6.06 0.13 -21.25
N VAL A 347 -6.55 1.06 -22.06
CA VAL A 347 -7.69 1.91 -21.72
C VAL A 347 -8.96 1.20 -22.19
N LEU A 348 -9.73 0.66 -21.25
CA LEU A 348 -10.95 -0.08 -21.57
C LEU A 348 -12.16 0.84 -21.69
N TRP A 349 -12.18 1.92 -20.90
CA TRP A 349 -13.28 2.89 -20.89
C TRP A 349 -12.73 4.29 -20.62
N ASP A 350 -13.21 5.30 -21.35
CA ASP A 350 -12.74 6.67 -21.17
C ASP A 350 -13.83 7.71 -21.44
N GLU A 351 -14.45 8.21 -20.37
CA GLU A 351 -15.40 9.34 -20.43
C GLU A 351 -14.70 10.71 -20.40
N HIS A 352 -13.40 10.74 -20.13
CA HIS A 352 -12.62 11.98 -20.12
C HIS A 352 -12.10 12.33 -21.52
N GLY A 353 -11.92 11.34 -22.41
CA GLY A 353 -11.36 11.58 -23.74
C GLY A 353 -9.90 12.01 -23.66
N LEU A 354 -9.11 11.30 -22.86
CA LEU A 354 -7.67 11.52 -22.67
C LEU A 354 -6.93 11.13 -23.95
N GLY A 355 -6.12 12.05 -24.48
CA GLY A 355 -5.20 11.72 -25.57
C GLY A 355 -3.99 10.89 -25.09
N SER A 356 -3.34 10.16 -26.01
CA SER A 356 -2.13 9.34 -25.76
C SER A 356 -1.10 10.05 -24.89
N ASP A 357 -0.62 11.22 -25.33
CA ASP A 357 0.41 11.98 -24.61
C ASP A 357 -0.04 12.38 -23.19
N GLN A 358 -1.31 12.76 -23.04
CA GLN A 358 -1.86 13.21 -21.75
C GLN A 358 -1.90 12.06 -20.75
N LEU A 359 -2.40 10.89 -21.17
CA LEU A 359 -2.50 9.73 -20.30
C LEU A 359 -1.13 9.12 -19.98
N GLN A 360 -0.26 8.99 -20.99
CA GLN A 360 1.09 8.47 -20.81
C GLN A 360 1.88 9.35 -19.83
N LYS A 361 1.77 10.69 -19.98
CA LYS A 361 2.39 11.64 -19.05
C LYS A 361 1.77 11.57 -17.66
N LEU A 362 0.44 11.49 -17.55
CA LEU A 362 -0.26 11.34 -16.27
C LEU A 362 0.27 10.13 -15.48
N ILE A 363 0.29 8.96 -16.12
CA ILE A 363 0.77 7.72 -15.50
C ILE A 363 2.24 7.84 -15.10
N TYR A 364 3.08 8.39 -15.98
CA TYR A 364 4.50 8.58 -15.70
C TYR A 364 4.73 9.50 -14.50
N ASP A 365 4.09 10.67 -14.47
CA ASP A 365 4.22 11.64 -13.39
C ASP A 365 3.72 11.03 -12.06
N MET A 366 2.60 10.30 -12.07
CA MET A 366 2.14 9.59 -10.88
C MET A 366 3.16 8.57 -10.35
N CYS A 367 3.99 7.94 -11.18
CA CYS A 367 5.01 7.00 -10.71
C CYS A 367 6.02 7.62 -9.72
N PHE A 368 6.11 8.95 -9.63
CA PHE A 368 6.97 9.67 -8.69
C PHE A 368 6.31 9.91 -7.31
N THR A 369 5.02 9.64 -7.13
CA THR A 369 4.29 9.93 -5.87
C THR A 369 4.30 8.77 -4.87
N PHE A 370 5.06 7.69 -5.14
CA PHE A 370 5.16 6.55 -4.23
C PHE A 370 5.91 6.90 -2.94
N ALA A 371 5.23 6.77 -1.80
CA ALA A 371 5.69 7.31 -0.53
C ALA A 371 6.87 6.57 0.10
N ARG A 372 7.22 5.37 -0.37
CA ARG A 372 8.24 4.51 0.27
C ARG A 372 9.66 4.74 -0.21
N CYS A 373 9.88 5.48 -1.30
CA CYS A 373 11.21 5.72 -1.83
C CYS A 373 11.30 7.01 -2.62
N THR A 374 12.53 7.44 -2.89
CA THR A 374 12.86 8.65 -3.64
C THR A 374 13.29 8.32 -5.07
N LYS A 375 12.47 7.51 -5.75
CA LYS A 375 12.64 7.10 -7.14
C LYS A 375 11.28 6.71 -7.73
N PRO A 376 11.06 6.85 -9.04
CA PRO A 376 9.84 6.38 -9.65
C PRO A 376 9.75 4.86 -9.57
N VAL A 377 8.53 4.38 -9.39
CA VAL A 377 8.20 2.95 -9.37
C VAL A 377 7.79 2.44 -10.74
N SER A 378 7.90 1.14 -10.95
CA SER A 378 7.57 0.46 -12.21
C SER A 378 6.08 0.42 -12.53
N LEU A 379 5.23 0.68 -11.53
CA LEU A 379 3.77 0.57 -11.59
C LEU A 379 3.18 1.85 -11.02
N VAL A 380 2.10 2.34 -11.59
CA VAL A 380 1.44 3.54 -11.08
C VAL A 380 1.02 3.34 -9.60
N PRO A 381 1.23 4.31 -8.69
CA PRO A 381 1.05 4.08 -7.26
C PRO A 381 -0.31 3.57 -6.79
N PRO A 382 -1.46 3.95 -7.38
CA PRO A 382 -2.75 3.32 -7.04
C PRO A 382 -2.68 1.79 -7.12
N VAL A 383 -2.13 1.24 -8.20
CA VAL A 383 -1.97 -0.21 -8.35
C VAL A 383 -0.95 -0.77 -7.37
N TYR A 384 0.19 -0.10 -7.22
CA TYR A 384 1.24 -0.54 -6.29
C TYR A 384 0.73 -0.60 -4.84
N TYR A 385 -0.15 0.32 -4.44
CA TYR A 385 -0.76 0.31 -3.12
C TYR A 385 -1.86 -0.75 -2.99
N ALA A 386 -2.67 -0.97 -4.03
CA ALA A 386 -3.64 -2.07 -4.06
C ALA A 386 -2.95 -3.43 -3.84
N ASP A 387 -1.82 -3.69 -4.49
CA ASP A 387 -0.99 -4.88 -4.26
C ASP A 387 -0.60 -5.05 -2.79
N LEU A 388 -0.14 -3.96 -2.15
CA LEU A 388 0.30 -3.98 -0.76
C LEU A 388 -0.86 -4.24 0.20
N VAL A 389 -2.04 -3.70 -0.11
CA VAL A 389 -3.27 -3.92 0.66
C VAL A 389 -3.77 -5.36 0.48
N ALA A 390 -3.78 -5.89 -0.74
CA ALA A 390 -4.19 -7.27 -1.02
C ALA A 390 -3.27 -8.27 -0.32
N TYR A 391 -1.95 -8.03 -0.37
CA TYR A 391 -0.97 -8.80 0.39
C TYR A 391 -1.20 -8.69 1.91
N ARG A 392 -1.53 -7.50 2.42
CA ARG A 392 -1.82 -7.32 3.84
C ARG A 392 -3.10 -8.07 4.26
N GLY A 393 -4.14 -8.06 3.45
CA GLY A 393 -5.35 -8.85 3.70
C GLY A 393 -5.08 -10.36 3.68
N ARG A 394 -4.20 -10.85 2.79
CA ARG A 394 -3.72 -12.24 2.82
C ARG A 394 -3.04 -12.58 4.15
N LEU A 395 -2.20 -11.69 4.69
CA LEU A 395 -1.58 -11.90 6.00
C LEU A 395 -2.61 -11.99 7.13
N TYR A 396 -3.67 -11.20 7.09
CA TYR A 396 -4.75 -11.28 8.09
C TYR A 396 -5.49 -12.61 8.02
N TYR A 397 -5.85 -13.05 6.81
CA TYR A 397 -6.46 -14.36 6.59
C TYR A 397 -5.58 -15.50 7.13
N GLU A 398 -4.29 -15.50 6.79
CA GLU A 398 -3.34 -16.53 7.25
C GLU A 398 -3.08 -16.48 8.77
N ALA A 399 -3.28 -15.33 9.41
CA ALA A 399 -3.22 -15.21 10.86
C ALA A 399 -4.44 -15.87 11.52
N VAL A 400 -5.64 -15.64 10.99
CA VAL A 400 -6.88 -16.24 11.50
C VAL A 400 -6.91 -17.75 11.30
N GLU A 401 -6.58 -18.25 10.10
CA GLU A 401 -6.48 -19.69 9.83
C GLU A 401 -5.46 -20.39 10.75
N GLY A 402 -4.36 -19.70 11.04
CA GLY A 402 -3.34 -20.19 11.96
C GLY A 402 -3.85 -20.32 13.41
N GLN A 403 -4.84 -19.50 13.82
CA GLN A 403 -5.47 -19.66 15.14
C GLN A 403 -6.43 -20.84 15.16
N SER A 404 -7.33 -20.95 14.17
CA SER A 404 -8.34 -22.01 14.10
C SER A 404 -7.74 -23.42 14.06
N SER A 405 -6.59 -23.58 13.40
CA SER A 405 -5.83 -24.83 13.36
C SER A 405 -5.13 -25.17 14.69
N SER A 406 -4.77 -24.17 15.50
CA SER A 406 -4.19 -24.39 16.83
C SER A 406 -5.26 -24.76 17.88
N SER A 407 -6.45 -24.15 17.82
CA SER A 407 -7.57 -24.42 18.74
C SER A 407 -8.29 -25.74 18.48
N SER A 408 -8.29 -26.23 17.24
CA SER A 408 -8.93 -27.51 16.88
C SER A 408 -8.21 -28.76 17.39
N SER A 409 -7.04 -28.60 18.02
CA SER A 409 -6.37 -29.67 18.78
C SER A 409 -7.02 -29.99 20.14
N SER A 410 -8.12 -29.31 20.53
CA SER A 410 -8.73 -29.46 21.86
C SER A 410 -10.24 -29.68 21.93
N SER A 411 -10.96 -29.91 20.83
CA SER A 411 -12.38 -30.30 20.91
C SER A 411 -12.91 -31.01 19.67
N SER A 412 -13.18 -32.31 19.80
CA SER A 412 -13.93 -33.11 18.85
C SER A 412 -15.44 -33.03 19.12
N SER A 413 -16.16 -32.21 18.35
CA SER A 413 -17.59 -32.43 18.07
C SER A 413 -18.00 -31.59 16.86
N LYS A 414 -18.28 -32.27 15.74
CA LYS A 414 -18.84 -31.67 14.53
C LYS A 414 -20.35 -31.60 14.68
N THR A 415 -20.94 -30.42 14.49
CA THR A 415 -22.35 -30.30 14.10
C THR A 415 -22.52 -29.23 13.03
N SER A 416 -23.24 -29.61 11.98
CA SER A 416 -23.48 -28.89 10.73
C SER A 416 -24.44 -27.71 10.89
N SER A 417 -23.92 -26.48 10.87
CA SER A 417 -24.70 -25.25 10.63
C SER A 417 -23.85 -24.09 10.07
N SER A 418 -22.70 -24.40 9.44
CA SER A 418 -21.57 -23.46 9.34
C SER A 418 -21.52 -22.51 8.13
N LEU A 419 -22.46 -22.55 7.18
CA LEU A 419 -22.35 -21.72 5.96
C LEU A 419 -22.61 -20.22 6.20
N SER A 420 -23.60 -19.87 7.03
CA SER A 420 -23.90 -18.45 7.34
C SER A 420 -22.92 -17.85 8.35
N VAL A 421 -22.45 -18.66 9.31
CA VAL A 421 -21.43 -18.24 10.30
C VAL A 421 -20.06 -18.09 9.65
N ALA A 422 -19.67 -18.99 8.72
CA ALA A 422 -18.42 -18.87 7.97
C ALA A 422 -18.38 -17.60 7.11
N ALA A 423 -19.46 -17.27 6.38
CA ALA A 423 -19.54 -16.03 5.61
C ALA A 423 -19.41 -14.77 6.49
N SER A 424 -20.06 -14.75 7.65
CA SER A 424 -19.98 -13.62 8.60
C SER A 424 -18.63 -13.51 9.33
N PHE A 425 -17.90 -14.63 9.46
CA PHE A 425 -16.57 -14.69 10.07
C PHE A 425 -15.49 -14.34 9.05
N GLU A 426 -15.69 -14.71 7.78
CA GLU A 426 -14.84 -14.35 6.65
C GLU A 426 -14.81 -12.83 6.43
N GLU A 427 -15.90 -12.10 6.61
CA GLU A 427 -15.85 -10.64 6.43
C GLU A 427 -15.12 -9.90 7.56
N ARG A 428 -15.18 -10.39 8.80
CA ARG A 428 -14.67 -9.67 9.99
C ARG A 428 -13.16 -9.66 10.13
N PHE A 429 -12.43 -10.61 9.54
CA PHE A 429 -10.96 -10.63 9.71
C PHE A 429 -10.23 -9.52 8.95
N CYS A 430 -10.86 -8.98 7.92
CA CYS A 430 -10.37 -7.86 7.12
C CYS A 430 -10.85 -6.50 7.66
N MET A 431 -11.69 -6.48 8.69
CA MET A 431 -12.19 -5.25 9.28
C MET A 431 -11.07 -4.59 10.10
N LEU A 432 -10.59 -3.45 9.60
CA LEU A 432 -9.58 -2.65 10.28
C LEU A 432 -10.19 -1.96 11.51
N HIS A 433 -9.34 -1.64 12.47
CA HIS A 433 -9.72 -0.75 13.56
C HIS A 433 -10.07 0.64 12.99
N GLU A 434 -11.09 1.31 13.55
CA GLU A 434 -11.60 2.61 13.09
C GLU A 434 -10.52 3.70 12.98
N ASP A 435 -9.55 3.69 13.91
CA ASP A 435 -8.42 4.63 13.87
C ASP A 435 -7.49 4.44 12.66
N LEU A 436 -7.52 3.26 12.02
CA LEU A 436 -6.55 2.85 11.01
C LEU A 436 -7.16 2.63 9.62
N GLU A 437 -8.50 2.53 9.50
CA GLU A 437 -9.17 2.23 8.22
C GLU A 437 -8.89 3.26 7.11
N ASN A 438 -8.56 4.49 7.50
CA ASN A 438 -8.46 5.63 6.60
C ASN A 438 -7.04 6.23 6.53
N ILE A 439 -6.04 5.48 7.01
CA ILE A 439 -4.61 5.83 6.89
C ILE A 439 -3.88 4.81 6.01
N MET A 440 -2.63 5.12 5.66
CA MET A 440 -1.79 4.25 4.83
C MET A 440 -1.09 3.14 5.64
N TYR A 441 -1.83 2.36 6.43
CA TYR A 441 -1.29 1.29 7.32
C TYR A 441 -0.49 0.20 6.56
N PHE A 442 -0.79 0.04 5.26
CA PHE A 442 -0.17 -0.92 4.35
C PHE A 442 1.23 -0.52 3.86
N VAL A 443 1.64 0.74 4.08
CA VAL A 443 2.97 1.27 3.69
C VAL A 443 4.10 0.63 4.50
#